data_AF-A0AB33T8E8-F1
#
_entry.id   AF-A0AB33T8E8-F1
#
_cell.length_a   1.000
_cell.length_b   1.000
_cell.length_c   1.000
_cell.angle_alpha   90.00
_cell.angle_beta   90.00
_cell.angle_gamma   90.00
#
_symmetry.space_group_name_H-M   'P 1'
#
loop_
_entity.id
_entity.type
_entity.pdbx_description
1 polymer ?
#
loop_
_entity_poly.entity_id
_entity_poly.type
_entity_poly.pdbx_seq_one_letter_code
_entity_poly.pdbx_strand_id
1 'polypeptide(L)'
;MFGGAPQTAGLFGPRRSASLVVALAAFLAVAGCGTSQPPAPTTRPGDAGEIGGAAVPMTLRVSVDQAMRTVFSELAKRFQIDHPGTQIQLKFKRSQELADELEREPAPDVLVVQDVDMHRAAQAGQVKDPAAFAANRLVIVTPPGNPNHVFTFNDAVRSGARLAVCAPELACGAATARVAESLAAPLGPAQTERTANAVVDAVAEGRAEVGLTYSSYATSDEPRVTTLSFPGDAVSVERYSIAVTTKSENQNRAQQLADSVRSGDGHRLMSAFGFGAP
;
A
#
# COMPACT_ATOMS: atom_id res chain seq x y z
N MET A 1 13.72 23.07 59.51
CA MET A 1 13.92 21.78 60.19
C MET A 1 14.74 20.88 59.29
N PHE A 2 15.84 20.39 59.86
CA PHE A 2 16.81 19.36 59.43
C PHE A 2 16.40 18.50 58.21
N GLY A 3 17.23 18.23 57.20
CA GLY A 3 18.68 18.11 57.17
C GLY A 3 19.04 16.66 56.82
N GLY A 4 19.82 16.44 55.75
CA GLY A 4 20.40 15.12 55.45
C GLY A 4 20.64 14.82 53.96
N ALA A 5 21.82 15.17 53.47
CA ALA A 5 22.53 14.48 52.39
C ALA A 5 23.85 13.93 53.03
N PRO A 6 24.82 13.31 52.33
CA PRO A 6 24.88 12.62 51.01
C PRO A 6 25.74 11.29 51.07
N GLN A 7 26.18 10.82 49.88
CA GLN A 7 27.33 9.92 49.56
C GLN A 7 27.00 8.41 49.45
N THR A 8 27.43 7.65 48.44
CA THR A 8 28.75 7.40 47.82
C THR A 8 28.51 6.75 46.41
N ALA A 9 29.22 7.00 45.31
CA ALA A 9 30.64 6.87 44.92
C ALA A 9 31.17 5.41 44.83
N GLY A 10 31.42 4.94 43.59
CA GLY A 10 32.15 3.72 43.22
C GLY A 10 31.95 3.44 41.71
N LEU A 11 32.77 3.90 40.75
CA LEU A 11 34.18 3.63 40.38
C LEU A 11 34.50 2.17 40.00
N PHE A 12 35.22 2.05 38.87
CA PHE A 12 35.86 0.87 38.24
C PHE A 12 34.93 -0.06 37.43
N GLY A 13 35.15 -0.37 36.14
CA GLY A 13 36.25 -0.18 35.18
C GLY A 13 36.14 -1.31 34.12
N PRO A 14 36.51 -1.13 32.85
CA PRO A 14 36.36 -2.17 31.83
C PRO A 14 37.51 -3.18 31.90
N ARG A 15 37.19 -4.46 32.06
CA ARG A 15 38.20 -5.54 31.98
C ARG A 15 38.38 -6.01 30.54
N ARG A 16 39.50 -5.59 29.96
CA ARG A 16 40.18 -6.27 28.85
C ARG A 16 40.62 -7.65 29.31
N SER A 17 40.51 -8.67 28.47
CA SER A 17 41.20 -9.95 28.67
C SER A 17 41.68 -10.48 27.34
N ALA A 18 42.94 -10.91 27.35
CA ALA A 18 43.79 -11.19 26.22
C ALA A 18 43.58 -12.59 25.62
N SER A 19 43.88 -12.68 24.33
CA SER A 19 44.64 -13.71 23.61
C SER A 19 44.72 -15.13 24.19
N LEU A 20 44.41 -16.12 23.33
CA LEU A 20 45.18 -17.36 23.30
C LEU A 20 45.45 -17.78 21.85
N VAL A 21 46.74 -17.84 21.51
CA VAL A 21 47.33 -18.45 20.31
C VAL A 21 47.66 -19.89 20.66
N VAL A 22 47.27 -20.86 19.82
CA VAL A 22 47.92 -22.18 19.78
C VAL A 22 48.15 -22.55 18.32
N ALA A 23 49.42 -22.78 18.00
CA ALA A 23 49.93 -23.22 16.73
C ALA A 23 50.32 -24.71 16.78
N LEU A 24 50.40 -25.29 15.58
CA LEU A 24 51.33 -26.34 15.15
C LEU A 24 50.96 -27.82 15.41
N ALA A 25 50.76 -28.57 14.31
CA ALA A 25 51.57 -29.75 14.00
C ALA A 25 51.41 -30.14 12.52
N ALA A 26 52.53 -30.14 11.80
CA ALA A 26 52.70 -30.65 10.46
C ALA A 26 53.00 -32.16 10.49
N PHE A 27 52.49 -32.91 9.50
CA PHE A 27 53.02 -34.23 9.14
C PHE A 27 53.21 -34.27 7.63
N LEU A 28 54.42 -34.67 7.22
CA LEU A 28 54.94 -34.67 5.86
C LEU A 28 55.68 -36.01 5.67
N ALA A 29 55.25 -36.82 4.69
CA ALA A 29 55.98 -37.90 4.00
C ALA A 29 55.02 -38.44 2.89
N VAL A 30 55.19 -38.19 1.58
CA VAL A 30 56.16 -38.77 0.59
C VAL A 30 56.00 -40.31 0.50
N ALA A 31 55.81 -41.02 -0.63
CA ALA A 31 55.69 -40.75 -2.07
C ALA A 31 55.00 -41.96 -2.74
N GLY A 32 54.52 -41.80 -3.99
CA GLY A 32 54.16 -42.94 -4.85
C GLY A 32 53.68 -42.51 -6.24
N CYS A 33 54.57 -42.54 -7.23
CA CYS A 33 54.23 -42.36 -8.66
C CYS A 33 53.36 -43.52 -9.16
N GLY A 34 52.31 -43.19 -9.91
CA GLY A 34 51.51 -44.16 -10.67
C GLY A 34 50.69 -43.46 -11.74
N THR A 35 51.22 -43.43 -12.96
CA THR A 35 50.55 -42.91 -14.15
C THR A 35 49.42 -43.85 -14.58
N SER A 36 48.17 -43.36 -14.63
CA SER A 36 47.07 -44.02 -15.34
C SER A 36 46.00 -42.99 -15.68
N GLN A 37 45.98 -42.58 -16.94
CA GLN A 37 45.06 -41.63 -17.54
C GLN A 37 43.76 -42.36 -17.95
N PRO A 38 42.59 -42.03 -17.39
CA PRO A 38 41.31 -42.51 -17.90
C PRO A 38 40.88 -41.70 -19.13
N PRO A 39 40.18 -42.29 -20.10
CA PRO A 39 39.80 -41.62 -21.33
C PRO A 39 38.78 -40.50 -21.06
N ALA A 40 38.93 -39.39 -21.79
CA ALA A 40 37.96 -38.30 -21.79
C ALA A 40 36.59 -38.80 -22.27
N PRO A 41 35.48 -38.47 -21.59
CA PRO A 41 34.16 -38.66 -22.16
C PRO A 41 33.99 -37.64 -23.30
N THR A 42 33.76 -38.15 -24.49
CA THR A 42 33.35 -37.37 -25.66
C THR A 42 31.90 -36.94 -25.47
N THR A 43 31.68 -35.75 -24.92
CA THR A 43 30.37 -35.11 -24.90
C THR A 43 30.13 -34.36 -26.21
N ARG A 44 29.07 -34.80 -26.90
CA ARG A 44 28.43 -34.17 -28.05
C ARG A 44 27.89 -32.78 -27.64
N PRO A 45 27.95 -31.74 -28.48
CA PRO A 45 27.27 -30.49 -28.20
C PRO A 45 25.76 -30.71 -28.39
N GLY A 46 25.00 -30.64 -27.30
CA GLY A 46 23.54 -30.74 -27.30
C GLY A 46 23.02 -31.27 -25.96
N ASP A 47 22.21 -30.45 -25.29
CA ASP A 47 21.53 -30.70 -24.01
C ASP A 47 22.40 -30.78 -22.75
N ALA A 48 22.83 -29.61 -22.29
CA ALA A 48 22.82 -29.31 -20.86
C ALA A 48 21.79 -28.19 -20.64
N GLY A 49 20.62 -28.58 -20.13
CA GLY A 49 19.58 -27.65 -19.70
C GLY A 49 20.15 -26.67 -18.69
N GLU A 50 19.98 -25.39 -19.00
CA GLU A 50 20.40 -24.26 -18.20
C GLU A 50 19.54 -24.20 -16.93
N ILE A 51 20.09 -24.72 -15.82
CA ILE A 51 19.46 -24.60 -14.51
C ILE A 51 19.68 -23.17 -14.02
N GLY A 52 18.64 -22.35 -14.15
CA GLY A 52 18.32 -21.21 -13.29
C GLY A 52 19.47 -20.23 -13.04
N GLY A 53 19.76 -19.37 -14.02
CA GLY A 53 20.48 -18.13 -13.74
C GLY A 53 19.72 -17.33 -12.69
N ALA A 54 20.34 -17.09 -11.53
CA ALA A 54 19.81 -16.21 -10.51
C ALA A 54 19.55 -14.84 -11.14
N ALA A 55 18.28 -14.47 -11.29
CA ALA A 55 17.89 -13.19 -11.87
C ALA A 55 18.57 -12.07 -11.09
N VAL A 56 19.27 -11.18 -11.81
CA VAL A 56 19.87 -9.98 -11.20
C VAL A 56 18.76 -9.23 -10.45
N PRO A 57 18.94 -8.93 -9.15
CA PRO A 57 17.92 -8.23 -8.39
C PRO A 57 17.58 -6.88 -9.05
N MET A 58 16.33 -6.72 -9.46
CA MET A 58 15.79 -5.49 -10.05
C MET A 58 14.91 -4.80 -9.02
N THR A 59 14.96 -3.47 -8.96
CA THR A 59 14.07 -2.68 -8.10
C THR A 59 13.12 -1.85 -8.94
N LEU A 60 11.82 -2.02 -8.73
CA LEU A 60 10.78 -1.14 -9.24
C LEU A 60 10.42 -0.07 -8.21
N ARG A 61 10.48 1.20 -8.59
CA ARG A 61 9.98 2.32 -7.81
C ARG A 61 8.53 2.58 -8.17
N VAL A 62 7.63 2.49 -7.20
CA VAL A 62 6.18 2.58 -7.44
C VAL A 62 5.63 3.70 -6.57
N SER A 63 5.16 4.77 -7.21
CA SER A 63 4.51 5.91 -6.56
C SER A 63 3.00 5.68 -6.54
N VAL A 64 2.40 5.68 -5.36
CA VAL A 64 1.00 5.28 -5.16
C VAL A 64 0.26 6.29 -4.30
N ASP A 65 -0.97 6.64 -4.68
CA ASP A 65 -1.84 7.47 -3.84
C ASP A 65 -1.98 6.87 -2.43
N GLN A 66 -1.91 7.74 -1.43
CA GLN A 66 -1.96 7.36 -0.03
C GLN A 66 -3.22 6.55 0.35
N ALA A 67 -4.36 6.80 -0.30
CA ALA A 67 -5.60 6.07 -0.05
C ALA A 67 -5.45 4.57 -0.37
N MET A 68 -4.52 4.19 -1.26
CA MET A 68 -4.31 2.82 -1.68
C MET A 68 -3.15 2.13 -0.95
N ARG A 69 -2.65 2.72 0.13
CA ARG A 69 -1.47 2.22 0.87
C ARG A 69 -1.57 0.75 1.26
N THR A 70 -2.67 0.38 1.91
CA THR A 70 -2.84 -0.97 2.45
C THR A 70 -2.88 -2.01 1.33
N VAL A 71 -3.71 -1.76 0.31
CA VAL A 71 -3.88 -2.71 -0.81
C VAL A 71 -2.62 -2.83 -1.66
N PHE A 72 -1.89 -1.74 -1.93
CA PHE A 72 -0.62 -1.81 -2.68
C PHE A 72 0.53 -2.43 -1.88
N SER A 73 0.51 -2.30 -0.55
CA SER A 73 1.49 -3.00 0.30
C SER A 73 1.30 -4.51 0.22
N GLU A 74 0.05 -4.99 0.18
CA GLU A 74 -0.27 -6.41 0.01
C GLU A 74 0.00 -6.89 -1.42
N LEU A 75 -0.42 -6.11 -2.42
CA LEU A 75 -0.19 -6.42 -3.83
C LEU A 75 1.32 -6.52 -4.14
N ALA A 76 2.13 -5.61 -3.62
CA ALA A 76 3.58 -5.66 -3.81
C ALA A 76 4.21 -6.93 -3.21
N LYS A 77 3.73 -7.42 -2.07
CA LYS A 77 4.21 -8.69 -1.50
C LYS A 77 3.90 -9.86 -2.43
N ARG A 78 2.65 -9.96 -2.90
CA ARG A 78 2.21 -11.03 -3.82
C ARG A 78 2.99 -10.99 -5.12
N PHE A 79 3.13 -9.82 -5.72
CA PHE A 79 3.88 -9.66 -6.96
C PHE A 79 5.34 -10.10 -6.83
N GLN A 80 6.01 -9.79 -5.70
CA GLN A 80 7.39 -10.20 -5.46
C GLN A 80 7.54 -11.72 -5.24
N ILE A 81 6.52 -12.40 -4.70
CA ILE A 81 6.48 -13.86 -4.60
C ILE A 81 6.41 -14.48 -6.00
N ASP A 82 5.54 -13.95 -6.87
CA ASP A 82 5.31 -14.46 -8.22
C ASP A 82 6.46 -14.10 -9.19
N HIS A 83 7.27 -13.10 -8.84
CA HIS A 83 8.39 -12.62 -9.66
C HIS A 83 9.71 -12.57 -8.87
N PRO A 84 10.32 -13.74 -8.55
CA PRO A 84 11.60 -13.80 -7.86
C PRO A 84 12.66 -12.92 -8.52
N GLY A 85 13.44 -12.21 -7.71
CA GLY A 85 14.43 -11.24 -8.19
C GLY A 85 13.89 -9.83 -8.45
N THR A 86 12.58 -9.58 -8.27
CA THR A 86 12.01 -8.23 -8.26
C THR A 86 11.84 -7.73 -6.83
N GLN A 87 12.29 -6.50 -6.55
CA GLN A 87 11.94 -5.74 -5.35
C GLN A 87 11.02 -4.57 -5.72
N ILE A 88 10.02 -4.29 -4.90
CA ILE A 88 9.14 -3.13 -5.08
C ILE A 88 9.41 -2.12 -3.96
N GLN A 89 9.79 -0.90 -4.33
CA GLN A 89 9.89 0.25 -3.44
C GLN A 89 8.65 1.12 -3.58
N LEU A 90 7.79 1.08 -2.56
CA LEU A 90 6.55 1.86 -2.52
C LEU A 90 6.79 3.24 -1.92
N LYS A 91 6.28 4.27 -2.59
CA LYS A 91 6.21 5.64 -2.10
C LYS A 91 4.76 6.09 -2.11
N PHE A 92 4.31 6.62 -0.97
CA PHE A 92 2.92 7.04 -0.78
C PHE A 92 2.82 8.53 -0.47
N LYS A 93 2.06 9.26 -1.28
CA LYS A 93 1.70 10.68 -1.08
C LYS A 93 0.32 10.96 -1.70
N ARG A 94 -0.13 12.22 -1.66
CA ARG A 94 -1.34 12.62 -2.40
C ARG A 94 -1.10 12.57 -3.91
N SER A 95 -2.11 12.19 -4.69
CA SER A 95 -2.03 12.05 -6.15
C SER A 95 -1.40 13.25 -6.85
N GLN A 96 -1.81 14.48 -6.50
CA GLN A 96 -1.24 15.70 -7.06
C GLN A 96 0.27 15.81 -6.83
N GLU A 97 0.73 15.55 -5.60
CA GLU A 97 2.16 15.63 -5.25
C GLU A 97 2.99 14.57 -5.99
N LEU A 98 2.42 13.39 -6.22
CA LEU A 98 3.11 12.33 -6.97
C LEU A 98 3.25 12.67 -8.45
N ALA A 99 2.20 13.24 -9.06
CA ALA A 99 2.24 13.70 -10.44
C ALA A 99 3.23 14.86 -10.64
N ASP A 100 3.26 15.82 -9.71
CA ASP A 100 4.22 16.94 -9.75
C ASP A 100 5.68 16.48 -9.57
N GLU A 101 5.89 15.31 -8.97
CA GLU A 101 7.21 14.74 -8.72
C GLU A 101 7.77 13.91 -9.89
N LEU A 102 7.00 13.64 -10.95
CA LEU A 102 7.47 12.86 -12.12
C LEU A 102 8.64 13.51 -12.87
N GLU A 103 8.78 14.83 -12.75
CA GLU A 103 9.90 15.56 -13.33
C GLU A 103 11.20 15.37 -12.55
N ARG A 104 11.10 15.03 -11.26
CA ARG A 104 12.26 14.87 -10.37
C ARG A 104 12.87 13.49 -10.52
N GLU A 105 14.19 13.42 -10.36
CA GLU A 105 14.92 12.15 -10.34
C GLU A 105 15.19 11.66 -8.90
N PRO A 106 15.18 10.34 -8.66
CA PRO A 106 14.76 9.30 -9.60
C PRO A 106 13.24 9.29 -9.83
N ALA A 107 12.82 9.29 -11.10
CA ALA A 107 11.41 9.09 -11.43
C ALA A 107 10.94 7.67 -11.03
N PRO A 108 9.67 7.50 -10.65
CA PRO A 108 9.11 6.17 -10.40
C PRO A 108 8.98 5.39 -11.72
N ASP A 109 9.02 4.06 -11.65
CA ASP A 109 8.73 3.19 -12.78
C ASP A 109 7.22 3.12 -13.08
N VAL A 110 6.41 3.13 -12.02
CA VAL A 110 4.95 3.03 -12.08
C VAL A 110 4.32 4.13 -11.24
N LEU A 111 3.31 4.79 -11.81
CA LEU A 111 2.48 5.78 -11.15
C LEU A 111 1.07 5.22 -10.94
N VAL A 112 0.54 5.39 -9.74
CA VAL A 112 -0.82 5.02 -9.36
C VAL A 112 -1.46 6.20 -8.63
N VAL A 113 -2.37 6.88 -9.30
CA VAL A 113 -2.99 8.12 -8.81
C VAL A 113 -4.45 8.22 -9.26
N GLN A 114 -5.17 9.21 -8.74
CA GLN A 114 -6.51 9.54 -9.21
C GLN A 114 -6.48 9.96 -10.69
N ASP A 115 -7.58 9.70 -11.41
CA ASP A 115 -7.68 9.94 -12.86
C ASP A 115 -7.36 11.39 -13.26
N VAL A 116 -7.72 12.38 -12.44
CA VAL A 116 -7.43 13.79 -12.70
C VAL A 116 -5.92 14.07 -12.77
N ASP A 117 -5.15 13.48 -11.86
CA ASP A 117 -3.70 13.64 -11.82
C ASP A 117 -3.01 12.74 -12.86
N MET A 118 -3.56 11.55 -13.12
CA MET A 118 -3.08 10.69 -14.19
C MET A 118 -3.25 11.36 -15.56
N HIS A 119 -4.37 12.04 -15.79
CA HIS A 119 -4.62 12.78 -17.02
C HIS A 119 -3.61 13.91 -17.21
N ARG A 120 -3.27 14.66 -16.15
CA ARG A 120 -2.22 15.68 -16.18
C ARG A 120 -0.87 15.07 -16.58
N ALA A 121 -0.48 13.96 -15.97
CA ALA A 121 0.77 13.27 -16.30
C ALA A 121 0.79 12.77 -17.76
N ALA A 122 -0.34 12.26 -18.25
CA ALA A 122 -0.49 11.79 -19.63
C ALA A 122 -0.40 12.94 -20.65
N GLN A 123 -1.07 14.06 -20.39
CA GLN A 123 -0.97 15.27 -21.21
C GLN A 123 0.45 15.82 -21.28
N ALA A 124 1.22 15.68 -20.20
CA ALA A 124 2.63 16.06 -20.15
C ALA A 124 3.57 15.02 -20.83
N GLY A 125 3.06 13.90 -21.35
CA GLY A 125 3.87 12.85 -21.97
C GLY A 125 4.76 12.09 -20.98
N GLN A 126 4.41 12.08 -19.69
CA GLN A 126 5.23 11.48 -18.62
C GLN A 126 4.91 10.01 -18.36
N VAL A 127 3.80 9.52 -18.90
CA VAL A 127 3.31 8.15 -18.72
C VAL A 127 2.83 7.55 -20.05
N LYS A 128 2.80 6.22 -20.12
CA LYS A 128 2.29 5.44 -21.26
C LYS A 128 1.04 4.68 -20.87
N ASP A 129 0.08 4.65 -21.80
CA ASP A 129 -1.15 3.86 -21.74
C ASP A 129 -1.84 3.82 -20.36
N PRO A 130 -2.24 4.98 -19.78
CA PRO A 130 -2.92 4.99 -18.50
C PRO A 130 -4.19 4.15 -18.52
N ALA A 131 -4.40 3.37 -17.46
CA ALA A 131 -5.55 2.50 -17.37
C ALA A 131 -6.21 2.59 -15.99
N ALA A 132 -7.52 2.86 -16.00
CA ALA A 132 -8.35 2.79 -14.81
C ALA A 132 -8.44 1.33 -14.32
N PHE A 133 -8.39 1.14 -13.00
CA PHE A 133 -8.42 -0.19 -12.39
C PHE A 133 -9.25 -0.29 -11.11
N ALA A 134 -9.57 0.85 -10.47
CA ALA A 134 -10.32 0.85 -9.24
C ALA A 134 -11.10 2.16 -9.06
N ALA A 135 -12.18 2.07 -8.29
CA ALA A 135 -12.93 3.23 -7.82
C ALA A 135 -13.11 3.18 -6.31
N ASN A 136 -13.12 4.33 -5.66
CA ASN A 136 -13.55 4.50 -4.27
C ASN A 136 -14.81 5.35 -4.23
N ARG A 137 -15.69 5.13 -3.25
CA ARG A 137 -16.96 5.88 -3.13
C ARG A 137 -17.36 6.08 -1.69
N LEU A 138 -18.05 7.19 -1.43
CA LEU A 138 -18.63 7.45 -0.13
C LEU A 138 -19.74 6.44 0.15
N VAL A 139 -19.79 5.94 1.37
CA VAL A 139 -20.77 5.00 1.88
C VAL A 139 -21.27 5.45 3.23
N ILE A 140 -22.45 4.96 3.59
CA ILE A 140 -22.99 5.08 4.94
C ILE A 140 -22.45 3.91 5.76
N VAL A 141 -21.93 4.19 6.94
CA VAL A 141 -21.57 3.17 7.93
C VAL A 141 -22.50 3.26 9.14
N THR A 142 -22.99 2.12 9.60
CA THR A 142 -23.91 1.99 10.74
C THR A 142 -23.43 0.88 11.69
N PRO A 143 -23.93 0.81 12.93
CA PRO A 143 -23.69 -0.35 13.78
C PRO A 143 -24.15 -1.64 13.09
N PRO A 144 -23.57 -2.80 13.44
CA PRO A 144 -23.94 -4.08 12.85
C PRO A 144 -25.47 -4.29 12.82
N GLY A 145 -25.99 -4.60 11.63
CA GLY A 145 -27.43 -4.83 11.42
C GLY A 145 -28.27 -3.57 11.18
N ASN A 146 -27.67 -2.38 11.15
CA ASN A 146 -28.35 -1.10 10.90
C ASN A 146 -29.59 -0.88 11.81
N PRO A 147 -29.41 -0.82 13.14
CA PRO A 147 -30.53 -0.76 14.10
C PRO A 147 -31.38 0.51 13.98
N ASN A 148 -30.83 1.56 13.39
CA ASN A 148 -31.50 2.86 13.22
C ASN A 148 -32.19 3.00 11.85
N HIS A 149 -32.19 1.94 11.02
CA HIS A 149 -32.86 1.91 9.73
C HIS A 149 -32.43 3.04 8.79
N VAL A 150 -31.13 3.34 8.75
CA VAL A 150 -30.55 4.36 7.86
C VAL A 150 -30.31 3.72 6.49
N PHE A 151 -30.94 4.21 5.42
CA PHE A 151 -30.79 3.63 4.08
C PHE A 151 -30.37 4.65 3.02
N THR A 152 -30.59 5.93 3.28
CA THR A 152 -30.30 7.03 2.36
C THR A 152 -29.36 8.04 2.99
N PHE A 153 -28.75 8.88 2.14
CA PHE A 153 -27.95 10.00 2.61
C PHE A 153 -28.77 10.94 3.52
N ASN A 154 -30.04 11.19 3.17
CA ASN A 154 -30.95 11.99 3.97
C ASN A 154 -31.20 11.41 5.35
N ASP A 155 -31.34 10.08 5.47
CA ASP A 155 -31.47 9.42 6.77
C ASP A 155 -30.22 9.60 7.62
N ALA A 156 -29.04 9.56 6.98
CA ALA A 156 -27.75 9.71 7.65
C ALA A 156 -27.51 11.13 8.17
N VAL A 157 -27.94 12.16 7.43
CA VAL A 157 -27.67 13.57 7.76
C VAL A 157 -28.82 14.29 8.48
N ARG A 158 -29.93 13.59 8.75
CA ARG A 158 -31.10 14.16 9.42
C ARG A 158 -30.75 14.73 10.80
N SER A 159 -31.43 15.81 11.16
CA SER A 159 -31.33 16.39 12.50
C SER A 159 -31.72 15.35 13.56
N GLY A 160 -30.84 15.16 14.56
CA GLY A 160 -31.04 14.24 15.70
C GLY A 160 -30.26 12.93 15.63
N ALA A 161 -29.68 12.55 14.49
CA ALA A 161 -28.75 11.43 14.43
C ALA A 161 -27.36 11.86 14.93
N ARG A 162 -26.68 11.01 15.70
CA ARG A 162 -25.25 11.23 16.02
C ARG A 162 -24.40 10.86 14.82
N LEU A 163 -24.23 11.81 13.90
CA LEU A 163 -23.46 11.64 12.68
C LEU A 163 -21.96 11.84 12.93
N ALA A 164 -21.13 10.94 12.43
CA ALA A 164 -19.69 11.13 12.29
C ALA A 164 -19.30 11.37 10.82
N VAL A 165 -18.49 12.40 10.57
CA VAL A 165 -17.94 12.69 9.23
C VAL A 165 -16.46 12.98 9.32
N CYS A 166 -15.75 12.81 8.21
CA CYS A 166 -14.39 13.30 8.09
C CYS A 166 -14.32 14.83 8.18
N ALA A 167 -13.19 15.35 8.68
CA ALA A 167 -12.86 16.76 8.57
C ALA A 167 -12.92 17.26 7.12
N PRO A 168 -13.36 18.50 6.86
CA PRO A 168 -13.50 19.04 5.49
C PRO A 168 -12.21 19.00 4.67
N GLU A 169 -11.07 19.08 5.34
CA GLU A 169 -9.73 19.05 4.73
C GLU A 169 -9.35 17.67 4.17
N LEU A 170 -10.06 16.61 4.58
CA LEU A 170 -9.85 15.25 4.10
C LEU A 170 -10.71 14.98 2.86
N ALA A 171 -10.24 14.12 1.98
CA ALA A 171 -10.96 13.73 0.76
C ALA A 171 -12.40 13.26 1.03
N CYS A 172 -12.61 12.41 2.05
CA CYS A 172 -13.95 11.94 2.44
C CYS A 172 -14.86 13.07 3.00
N GLY A 173 -14.29 14.08 3.64
CA GLY A 173 -15.05 15.24 4.16
C GLY A 173 -15.50 16.15 3.02
N ALA A 174 -14.58 16.45 2.09
CA ALA A 174 -14.89 17.17 0.86
C ALA A 174 -15.92 16.42 0.00
N ALA A 175 -15.82 15.09 -0.11
CA ALA A 175 -16.81 14.27 -0.80
C ALA A 175 -18.18 14.29 -0.12
N THR A 176 -18.21 14.22 1.22
CA THR A 176 -19.44 14.35 1.99
C THR A 176 -20.14 15.69 1.73
N ALA A 177 -19.39 16.79 1.69
CA ALA A 177 -19.92 18.11 1.37
C ALA A 177 -20.48 18.19 -0.06
N ARG A 178 -19.76 17.65 -1.06
CA ARG A 178 -20.24 17.60 -2.45
C ARG A 178 -21.53 16.79 -2.61
N VAL A 179 -21.64 15.65 -1.91
CA VAL A 179 -22.86 14.83 -1.91
C VAL A 179 -24.01 15.59 -1.26
N ALA A 180 -23.77 16.21 -0.09
CA ALA A 180 -24.77 17.01 0.61
C ALA A 180 -25.32 18.14 -0.27
N GLU A 181 -24.44 18.86 -0.97
CA GLU A 181 -24.82 19.90 -1.93
C GLU A 181 -25.61 19.32 -3.10
N SER A 182 -25.11 18.27 -3.75
CA SER A 182 -25.74 17.64 -4.90
C SER A 182 -27.14 17.09 -4.59
N LEU A 183 -27.37 16.67 -3.35
CA LEU A 183 -28.65 16.11 -2.91
C LEU A 183 -29.56 17.13 -2.22
N ALA A 184 -29.14 18.40 -2.12
CA ALA A 184 -29.81 19.43 -1.33
C ALA A 184 -30.13 18.97 0.11
N ALA A 185 -29.19 18.23 0.71
CA ALA A 185 -29.30 17.53 1.97
C ALA A 185 -28.26 18.07 2.97
N PRO A 186 -28.48 19.25 3.58
CA PRO A 186 -27.50 19.85 4.47
C PRO A 186 -27.25 18.95 5.68
N LEU A 187 -25.99 18.91 6.11
CA LEU A 187 -25.57 18.15 7.27
C LEU A 187 -26.16 18.76 8.54
N GLY A 188 -26.81 17.93 9.36
CA GLY A 188 -27.07 18.27 10.76
C GLY A 188 -25.77 18.38 11.59
N PRO A 189 -25.87 18.64 12.91
CA PRO A 189 -24.70 18.62 13.80
C PRO A 189 -23.96 17.28 13.69
N ALA A 190 -22.68 17.34 13.34
CA ALA A 190 -21.84 16.15 13.13
C ALA A 190 -20.58 16.21 14.00
N GLN A 191 -20.17 15.05 14.51
CA GLN A 191 -18.84 14.84 15.04
C GLN A 191 -17.84 14.75 13.88
N THR A 192 -16.83 15.61 13.94
CA THR A 192 -15.80 15.66 12.91
C THR A 192 -14.58 14.86 13.31
N GLU A 193 -14.20 13.88 12.49
CA GLU A 193 -13.09 12.98 12.71
C GLU A 193 -11.87 13.34 11.85
N ARG A 194 -10.68 13.15 12.41
CA ARG A 194 -9.41 13.53 11.75
C ARG A 194 -8.87 12.49 10.78
N THR A 195 -9.51 11.32 10.69
CA THR A 195 -9.19 10.28 9.72
C THR A 195 -10.46 9.55 9.30
N ALA A 196 -10.44 8.92 8.12
CA ALA A 196 -11.55 8.08 7.64
C ALA A 196 -11.80 6.84 8.53
N ASN A 197 -10.74 6.29 9.13
CA ASN A 197 -10.83 5.19 10.10
C ASN A 197 -11.55 5.62 11.38
N ALA A 198 -11.26 6.84 11.87
CA ALA A 198 -11.87 7.33 13.09
C ALA A 198 -13.40 7.52 12.97
N VAL A 199 -13.93 7.72 11.76
CA VAL A 199 -15.39 7.67 11.49
C VAL A 199 -15.94 6.25 11.71
N VAL A 200 -15.24 5.24 11.20
CA VAL A 200 -15.63 3.83 11.40
C VAL A 200 -15.55 3.46 12.88
N ASP A 201 -14.48 3.86 13.56
CA ASP A 201 -14.31 3.66 15.00
C ASP A 201 -15.42 4.33 15.80
N ALA A 202 -15.81 5.56 15.44
CA ALA A 202 -16.90 6.26 16.11
C ALA A 202 -18.22 5.48 16.06
N VAL A 203 -18.54 4.87 14.93
CA VAL A 203 -19.75 4.05 14.77
C VAL A 203 -19.59 2.71 15.48
N ALA A 204 -18.46 2.03 15.32
CA ALA A 204 -18.19 0.73 15.94
C ALA A 204 -18.20 0.82 17.49
N GLU A 205 -17.72 1.92 18.05
CA GLU A 205 -17.68 2.18 19.49
C GLU A 205 -18.98 2.81 20.03
N GLY A 206 -19.98 3.04 19.17
CA GLY A 206 -21.26 3.63 19.55
C GLY A 206 -21.20 5.11 19.92
N ARG A 207 -20.09 5.82 19.64
CA ARG A 207 -19.97 7.29 19.75
C ARG A 207 -20.78 8.02 18.68
N ALA A 208 -21.00 7.36 17.54
CA ALA A 208 -21.88 7.78 16.47
C ALA A 208 -22.88 6.66 16.13
N GLU A 209 -24.06 7.06 15.64
CA GLU A 209 -25.11 6.16 15.16
C GLU A 209 -25.01 5.89 13.66
N VAL A 210 -24.33 6.79 12.96
CA VAL A 210 -24.13 6.76 11.52
C VAL A 210 -22.85 7.51 11.20
N GLY A 211 -22.13 7.05 10.18
CA GLY A 211 -20.97 7.74 9.66
C GLY A 211 -20.97 7.79 8.14
N LEU A 212 -20.25 8.77 7.59
CA LEU A 212 -19.98 8.90 6.16
C LEU A 212 -18.47 8.80 5.93
N THR A 213 -18.06 7.77 5.20
CA THR A 213 -16.64 7.48 4.92
C THR A 213 -16.50 6.77 3.57
N TYR A 214 -15.28 6.53 3.11
CA TYR A 214 -15.03 5.76 1.89
C TYR A 214 -15.15 4.26 2.15
N SER A 215 -15.68 3.51 1.17
CA SER A 215 -15.86 2.04 1.26
C SER A 215 -14.56 1.31 1.60
N SER A 216 -13.42 1.84 1.15
CA SER A 216 -12.09 1.29 1.42
C SER A 216 -11.68 1.28 2.90
N TYR A 217 -12.32 2.10 3.75
CA TYR A 217 -12.08 2.12 5.19
C TYR A 217 -13.14 1.36 5.99
N ALA A 218 -14.31 1.13 5.38
CA ALA A 218 -15.42 0.42 6.02
C ALA A 218 -15.37 -1.11 5.79
N THR A 219 -14.44 -1.58 4.95
CA THR A 219 -14.29 -2.99 4.59
C THR A 219 -13.13 -3.61 5.39
N SER A 220 -13.38 -4.72 6.08
CA SER A 220 -12.39 -5.50 6.81
C SER A 220 -12.80 -6.97 6.88
N ASP A 221 -11.83 -7.87 7.08
CA ASP A 221 -12.08 -9.32 7.24
C ASP A 221 -12.99 -9.62 8.44
N GLU A 222 -12.87 -8.82 9.51
CA GLU A 222 -13.77 -8.82 10.67
C GLU A 222 -14.57 -7.52 10.68
N PRO A 223 -15.77 -7.48 10.07
CA PRO A 223 -16.54 -6.25 9.93
C PRO A 223 -17.10 -5.80 11.30
N ARG A 224 -16.73 -4.58 11.71
CA ARG A 224 -17.23 -3.93 12.94
C ARG A 224 -18.45 -3.03 12.69
N VAL A 225 -18.78 -2.76 11.43
CA VAL A 225 -19.87 -1.89 11.00
C VAL A 225 -20.63 -2.53 9.82
N THR A 226 -21.84 -2.06 9.58
CA THR A 226 -22.59 -2.35 8.34
C THR A 226 -22.42 -1.20 7.36
N THR A 227 -21.98 -1.52 6.15
CA THR A 227 -21.76 -0.58 5.05
C THR A 227 -22.93 -0.58 4.08
N LEU A 228 -23.42 0.60 3.72
CA LEU A 228 -24.56 0.78 2.83
C LEU A 228 -24.20 1.79 1.73
N SER A 229 -24.42 1.39 0.48
CA SER A 229 -24.46 2.31 -0.65
C SER A 229 -25.76 3.11 -0.63
N PHE A 230 -25.77 4.29 -1.26
CA PHE A 230 -26.95 5.14 -1.32
C PHE A 230 -27.08 5.82 -2.69
N PRO A 231 -28.30 6.13 -3.16
CA PRO A 231 -28.50 6.88 -4.40
C PRO A 231 -27.84 8.26 -4.34
N GLY A 232 -27.12 8.64 -5.40
CA GLY A 232 -26.40 9.91 -5.49
C GLY A 232 -24.93 9.85 -5.05
N ASP A 233 -24.44 8.68 -4.64
CA ASP A 233 -23.01 8.49 -4.31
C ASP A 233 -22.08 8.64 -5.53
N ALA A 234 -22.62 8.70 -6.74
CA ALA A 234 -21.87 8.89 -7.99
C ALA A 234 -20.97 10.14 -7.98
N VAL A 235 -21.39 11.24 -7.33
CA VAL A 235 -20.60 12.48 -7.23
C VAL A 235 -19.41 12.38 -6.25
N SER A 236 -19.35 11.30 -5.48
CA SER A 236 -18.26 10.98 -4.57
C SER A 236 -17.26 9.98 -5.15
N VAL A 237 -17.50 9.47 -6.36
CA VAL A 237 -16.67 8.43 -6.96
C VAL A 237 -15.29 9.00 -7.32
N GLU A 238 -14.26 8.47 -6.68
CA GLU A 238 -12.86 8.70 -7.01
C GLU A 238 -12.35 7.53 -7.83
N ARG A 239 -11.95 7.78 -9.07
CA ARG A 239 -11.35 6.76 -9.93
C ARG A 239 -9.84 6.83 -9.89
N TYR A 240 -9.22 5.66 -9.95
CA TYR A 240 -7.78 5.49 -9.90
C TYR A 240 -7.28 4.77 -11.14
N SER A 241 -6.17 5.30 -11.64
CA SER A 241 -5.48 4.79 -12.81
C SER A 241 -4.05 4.41 -12.47
N ILE A 242 -3.54 3.43 -13.21
CA ILE A 242 -2.15 2.97 -13.16
C ILE A 242 -1.50 3.19 -14.53
N ALA A 243 -0.23 3.61 -14.54
CA ALA A 243 0.54 3.77 -15.76
C ALA A 243 2.04 3.55 -15.53
N VAL A 244 2.73 3.07 -16.56
CA VAL A 244 4.20 3.01 -16.59
C VAL A 244 4.73 4.38 -17.01
N THR A 245 5.75 4.89 -16.33
CA THR A 245 6.34 6.18 -16.67
C THR A 245 7.22 6.08 -17.91
N THR A 246 7.32 7.16 -18.68
CA THR A 246 8.18 7.20 -19.88
C THR A 246 9.67 7.12 -19.55
N LYS A 247 10.05 7.48 -18.31
CA LYS A 247 11.42 7.43 -17.79
C LYS A 247 11.82 6.09 -17.17
N SER A 248 10.90 5.13 -17.01
CA SER A 248 11.23 3.83 -16.43
C SER A 248 12.29 3.11 -17.27
N GLU A 249 13.36 2.65 -16.63
CA GLU A 249 14.37 1.76 -17.22
C GLU A 249 13.90 0.29 -17.19
N ASN A 250 12.82 -0.01 -16.45
CA ASN A 250 12.31 -1.34 -16.18
C ASN A 250 10.94 -1.58 -16.85
N GLN A 251 10.72 -1.02 -18.04
CA GLN A 251 9.42 -0.97 -18.75
C GLN A 251 8.66 -2.30 -18.73
N ASN A 252 9.32 -3.42 -19.03
CA ASN A 252 8.67 -4.74 -19.10
C ASN A 252 8.16 -5.21 -17.73
N ARG A 253 8.95 -5.05 -16.66
CA ARG A 253 8.54 -5.46 -15.31
C ARG A 253 7.50 -4.50 -14.73
N ALA A 254 7.65 -3.20 -15.02
CA ALA A 254 6.67 -2.18 -14.67
C ALA A 254 5.30 -2.46 -15.32
N GLN A 255 5.29 -2.85 -16.61
CA GLN A 255 4.07 -3.23 -17.31
C GLN A 255 3.43 -4.50 -16.70
N GLN A 256 4.23 -5.52 -16.38
CA GLN A 256 3.71 -6.72 -15.70
C GLN A 256 3.05 -6.39 -14.35
N LEU A 257 3.61 -5.43 -13.59
CA LEU A 257 2.97 -4.95 -12.37
C LEU A 257 1.63 -4.25 -12.67
N ALA A 258 1.60 -3.37 -13.67
CA ALA A 258 0.37 -2.70 -14.09
C ALA A 258 -0.72 -3.69 -14.55
N ASP A 259 -0.33 -4.72 -15.29
CA ASP A 259 -1.23 -5.77 -15.76
C ASP A 259 -1.72 -6.66 -14.61
N SER A 260 -0.85 -6.97 -13.63
CA SER A 260 -1.21 -7.73 -12.43
C SER A 260 -2.26 -6.99 -11.59
N VAL A 261 -2.11 -5.67 -11.41
CA VAL A 261 -3.11 -4.82 -10.74
C VAL A 261 -4.48 -4.88 -11.43
N ARG A 262 -4.48 -4.94 -12.76
CA ARG A 262 -5.69 -4.98 -13.61
C ARG A 262 -6.22 -6.38 -13.88
N SER A 263 -5.53 -7.41 -13.42
CA SER A 263 -5.93 -8.80 -13.59
C SER A 263 -7.18 -9.11 -12.76
N GLY A 264 -7.82 -10.25 -13.04
CA GLY A 264 -8.94 -10.72 -12.20
C GLY A 264 -8.54 -10.86 -10.73
N ASP A 265 -7.29 -11.23 -10.44
CA ASP A 265 -6.76 -11.40 -9.09
C ASP A 265 -6.48 -10.05 -8.42
N GLY A 266 -5.97 -9.09 -9.20
CA GLY A 266 -5.80 -7.70 -8.78
C GLY A 266 -7.14 -7.05 -8.43
N HIS A 267 -8.17 -7.19 -9.27
CA HIS A 267 -9.51 -6.69 -8.97
C HIS A 267 -10.13 -7.36 -7.73
N ARG A 268 -9.98 -8.68 -7.55
CA ARG A 268 -10.44 -9.35 -6.33
C ARG A 268 -9.75 -8.82 -5.08
N LEU A 269 -8.45 -8.54 -5.16
CA LEU A 269 -7.71 -7.91 -4.07
C LEU A 269 -8.24 -6.51 -3.79
N MET A 270 -8.45 -5.68 -4.82
CA MET A 270 -9.04 -4.34 -4.65
C MET A 270 -10.41 -4.40 -3.96
N SER A 271 -11.28 -5.30 -4.40
CA SER A 271 -12.60 -5.51 -3.80
C SER A 271 -12.54 -5.98 -2.35
N ALA A 272 -11.58 -6.85 -2.00
CA ALA A 272 -11.37 -7.26 -0.60
C ALA A 272 -10.98 -6.09 0.31
N PHE A 273 -10.37 -5.04 -0.25
CA PHE A 273 -10.04 -3.79 0.43
C PHE A 273 -11.09 -2.68 0.22
N GLY A 274 -12.29 -3.02 -0.24
CA GLY A 274 -13.41 -2.09 -0.37
C GLY A 274 -13.35 -1.14 -1.56
N PHE A 275 -12.46 -1.36 -2.53
CA PHE A 275 -12.45 -0.63 -3.80
C PHE A 275 -13.38 -1.33 -4.81
N GLY A 276 -14.15 -0.53 -5.54
CA GLY A 276 -15.02 -0.97 -6.62
C GLY A 276 -14.28 -1.07 -7.96
N ALA A 277 -15.00 -1.60 -8.95
CA ALA A 277 -14.57 -1.55 -10.34
C ALA A 277 -14.44 -0.08 -10.84
N PRO A 278 -13.54 0.19 -11.81
CA PRO A 278 -13.37 1.52 -12.40
C PRO A 278 -14.64 2.05 -13.10
#